data_AF-A0A519TUX3-F1
#
_entry.id   AF-A0A519TUX3-F1
#
_cell.length_a   1.000
_cell.length_b   1.000
_cell.length_c   1.000
_cell.angle_alpha   90.00
_cell.angle_beta   90.00
_cell.angle_gamma   90.00
#
_symmetry.space_group_name_H-M   'P 1'
#
loop_
_entity.id
_entity.type
_entity.pdbx_description
1 polymer ?
#
loop_
_entity_poly.entity_id
_entity_poly.type
_entity_poly.pdbx_seq_one_letter_code
_entity_poly.pdbx_strand_id
1 'polypeptide(L)'
;IMSNDADGAVPWYQGIEMFTDLRRLGKPVWLLQYNGEAHNLVKRENRKDISIRELQFFDHYLKGAPAPVWLEKGVPAVEKGRNWGLEISKQ
;
A
#
# COMPACT_ATOMS: atom_id res chain seq x y z
N ILE A 1 3.82 -4.72 -0.62
CA ILE A 1 3.91 -5.07 -2.06
C ILE A 1 3.20 -3.97 -2.83
N MET A 2 3.81 -3.39 -3.86
CA MET A 2 3.12 -2.50 -4.81
C MET A 2 2.99 -3.26 -6.14
N SER A 3 1.76 -3.37 -6.67
CA SER A 3 1.52 -4.01 -7.95
C SER A 3 0.21 -3.48 -8.56
N ASN A 4 0.27 -3.01 -9.81
CA ASN A 4 -0.85 -2.35 -10.48
C ASN A 4 -1.48 -3.26 -11.55
N ASP A 5 -2.76 -3.05 -11.81
CA ASP A 5 -3.58 -3.88 -12.70
C ASP A 5 -3.34 -3.64 -14.19
N ALA A 6 -2.76 -2.49 -14.57
CA ALA A 6 -2.38 -2.19 -15.95
C ALA A 6 -0.86 -2.27 -16.18
N ASP A 7 -0.11 -2.94 -15.28
CA ASP A 7 1.32 -3.15 -15.45
C ASP A 7 1.60 -4.11 -16.63
N GLY A 8 2.16 -3.56 -17.70
CA GLY A 8 2.54 -4.30 -18.91
C GLY A 8 3.95 -4.90 -18.88
N ALA A 9 4.75 -4.65 -17.84
CA ALA A 9 6.11 -5.16 -17.69
C ALA A 9 6.17 -6.32 -16.70
N VAL A 10 5.46 -6.21 -15.57
CA VAL A 10 5.37 -7.25 -14.54
C VAL A 10 3.89 -7.61 -14.34
N PRO A 11 3.49 -8.87 -14.59
CA PRO A 11 2.08 -9.23 -14.50
C PRO A 11 1.48 -9.06 -13.09
N TRP A 12 0.30 -8.43 -13.02
CA TRP A 12 -0.40 -8.08 -11.78
C TRP A 12 -0.62 -9.25 -10.81
N TYR A 13 -0.88 -10.46 -11.35
CA TYR A 13 -1.15 -11.65 -10.53
C TYR A 13 0.03 -12.06 -9.65
N GLN A 14 1.28 -11.76 -10.02
CA GLN A 14 2.44 -12.07 -9.18
C GLN A 14 2.38 -11.33 -7.83
N GLY A 15 1.91 -10.08 -7.83
CA GLY A 15 1.72 -9.30 -6.61
C GLY A 15 0.61 -9.87 -5.73
N ILE A 16 -0.48 -10.34 -6.34
CA ILE A 16 -1.61 -10.96 -5.64
C ILE A 16 -1.21 -12.30 -5.03
N GLU A 17 -0.48 -13.15 -5.76
CA GLU A 17 0.01 -14.45 -5.30
C GLU A 17 0.89 -14.30 -4.05
N MET A 18 1.93 -13.45 -4.14
CA MET A 18 2.82 -13.17 -3.00
C MET A 18 2.06 -12.59 -1.80
N PHE A 19 1.15 -11.64 -2.03
CA PHE A 19 0.32 -11.08 -0.95
C PHE A 19 -0.54 -12.16 -0.29
N THR A 20 -1.21 -12.99 -1.08
CA THR A 20 -2.11 -14.03 -0.60
C THR A 20 -1.36 -15.09 0.21
N ASP A 21 -0.20 -15.50 -0.25
CA ASP A 21 0.63 -16.49 0.46
C ASP A 21 1.15 -15.94 1.79
N LEU A 22 1.64 -14.70 1.82
CA LEU A 22 2.03 -14.04 3.07
C LEU A 22 0.86 -13.89 4.05
N ARG A 23 -0.34 -13.56 3.57
CA ARG A 23 -1.56 -13.51 4.40
C ARG A 23 -1.91 -14.88 4.96
N ARG A 24 -1.87 -15.94 4.14
CA ARG A 24 -2.11 -17.33 4.59
C ARG A 24 -1.09 -17.79 5.64
N LEU A 25 0.15 -17.33 5.52
CA LEU A 25 1.22 -17.59 6.50
C LEU A 25 1.14 -16.71 7.76
N GLY A 26 0.11 -15.87 7.90
CA GLY A 26 -0.06 -14.97 9.04
C GLY A 26 1.01 -13.89 9.14
N LYS A 27 1.70 -13.56 8.04
CA LYS A 27 2.73 -12.52 8.01
C LYS A 27 2.08 -11.14 7.88
N PRO A 28 2.57 -10.10 8.59
CA PRO A 28 2.18 -8.72 8.32
C PRO A 28 2.52 -8.36 6.87
N VAL A 29 1.51 -8.00 6.09
CA VAL A 29 1.68 -7.67 4.67
C VAL A 29 0.56 -6.75 4.21
N TRP A 30 0.90 -5.85 3.28
CA TRP A 30 0.00 -4.91 2.64
C TRP A 30 0.18 -4.96 1.12
N LEU A 31 -0.92 -4.80 0.39
CA LEU A 31 -0.94 -4.66 -1.05
C LEU A 31 -1.39 -3.24 -1.42
N LEU A 32 -0.51 -2.51 -2.10
CA LEU A 32 -0.80 -1.21 -2.68
C LEU A 32 -1.03 -1.41 -4.17
N GLN A 33 -2.22 -1.05 -4.63
CA GLN A 33 -2.63 -1.13 -6.03
C GLN A 33 -3.26 0.18 -6.44
N TYR A 34 -2.74 0.80 -7.49
CA TYR A 34 -3.29 2.01 -8.08
C TYR A 34 -4.00 1.63 -9.38
N ASN A 35 -5.34 1.64 -9.36
CA ASN A 35 -6.12 1.15 -10.50
C ASN A 35 -5.89 1.99 -11.76
N GLY A 36 -5.63 1.30 -12.88
CA GLY A 36 -5.36 1.89 -14.18
C GLY A 36 -3.97 2.52 -14.33
N GLU A 37 -3.10 2.41 -13.32
CA GLU A 37 -1.68 2.75 -13.46
C GLU A 37 -0.91 1.57 -14.03
N ALA A 38 0.14 1.87 -14.79
CA ALA A 38 1.02 0.85 -15.38
C ALA A 38 2.17 0.50 -14.41
N HIS A 39 3.31 0.08 -14.97
CA HIS A 39 4.52 -0.26 -14.22
C HIS A 39 5.03 0.91 -13.37
N ASN A 40 4.99 2.12 -13.92
CA ASN A 40 5.33 3.36 -13.23
C ASN A 40 4.06 4.17 -12.98
N LEU A 41 3.99 4.81 -11.81
CA LEU A 41 2.91 5.73 -11.47
C LEU A 41 3.08 7.05 -12.22
N VAL A 42 2.09 7.45 -13.01
CA VAL A 42 2.11 8.73 -13.73
C VAL A 42 1.27 9.79 -13.04
N LYS A 43 0.12 9.42 -12.47
CA LYS A 43 -0.77 10.37 -11.80
C LYS A 43 -0.08 10.95 -10.57
N ARG A 44 -0.22 12.26 -10.39
CA ARG A 44 0.52 12.98 -9.34
C ARG A 44 0.03 12.59 -7.95
N GLU A 45 -1.26 12.35 -7.81
CA GLU A 45 -1.89 11.86 -6.58
C GLU A 45 -1.32 10.51 -6.14
N ASN A 46 -1.16 9.56 -7.07
CA ASN A 46 -0.64 8.23 -6.78
C ASN A 46 0.85 8.28 -6.42
N ARG A 47 1.64 9.11 -7.13
CA ARG A 47 3.05 9.35 -6.78
C ARG A 47 3.22 9.94 -5.38
N LYS A 48 2.32 10.84 -4.96
CA LYS A 48 2.35 11.39 -3.61
C LYS A 48 1.96 10.35 -2.56
N ASP A 49 0.89 9.59 -2.80
CA ASP A 49 0.43 8.56 -1.87
C ASP A 49 1.54 7.52 -1.61
N ILE A 50 2.18 6.98 -2.65
CA ILE A 50 3.24 5.98 -2.46
C ILE A 50 4.42 6.55 -1.66
N SER A 51 4.87 7.77 -1.97
CA SER A 51 5.99 8.38 -1.25
C SER A 51 5.67 8.62 0.23
N ILE A 52 4.43 9.00 0.56
CA ILE A 52 4.01 9.14 1.95
C ILE A 52 3.97 7.78 2.65
N ARG A 53 3.40 6.75 2.01
CA ARG A 53 3.32 5.40 2.58
C ARG A 53 4.70 4.78 2.81
N GLU A 54 5.61 4.93 1.86
CA GLU A 54 6.99 4.47 2.00
C GLU A 54 7.69 5.14 3.19
N LEU A 55 7.59 6.47 3.28
CA LEU A 55 8.15 7.21 4.42
C LEU A 55 7.55 6.75 5.75
N GLN A 56 6.22 6.66 5.85
CA GLN A 56 5.54 6.24 7.08
C GLN A 56 5.86 4.78 7.48
N PHE A 57 6.00 3.89 6.50
CA PHE A 57 6.41 2.51 6.75
C PHE A 57 7.80 2.47 7.42
N PHE A 58 8.77 3.21 6.86
CA PHE A 58 10.11 3.26 7.43
C PHE A 58 10.17 4.06 8.74
N ASP A 59 9.41 5.14 8.88
CA ASP A 59 9.34 5.89 10.13
C ASP A 59 8.81 4.99 11.27
N HIS A 60 7.81 4.16 11.01
CA HIS A 60 7.31 3.21 12.01
C HIS A 60 8.33 2.11 12.31
N TYR A 61 8.79 1.37 11.30
CA TYR A 61 9.60 0.16 11.51
C TYR A 61 11.08 0.42 11.79
N LEU A 62 11.63 1.57 11.37
CA LEU A 62 13.05 1.89 11.54
C LEU A 62 13.31 3.00 12.56
N LYS A 63 12.34 3.90 12.80
CA LYS A 63 12.51 5.04 13.71
C LYS A 63 11.62 4.98 14.96
N GLY A 64 10.73 3.99 15.06
CA GLY A 64 9.82 3.85 16.19
C GLY A 64 8.73 4.92 16.26
N ALA A 65 8.46 5.61 15.14
CA ALA A 65 7.34 6.55 15.07
C ALA A 65 5.99 5.80 15.20
N PRO A 66 4.92 6.47 15.66
CA PRO A 66 3.60 5.86 15.71
C PRO A 66 3.13 5.41 14.31
N ALA A 67 2.43 4.28 14.23
CA ALA A 67 1.91 3.77 12.97
C ALA A 67 0.76 4.65 12.43
N PRO A 68 0.69 4.88 11.10
CA PRO A 68 -0.50 5.45 10.48
C PRO A 68 -1.64 4.43 10.43
N VAL A 69 -2.87 4.91 10.28
CA VAL A 69 -4.09 4.08 10.25
C VAL A 69 -4.03 3.00 9.17
N TRP A 70 -3.54 3.33 7.97
CA TRP A 70 -3.45 2.36 6.88
C TRP A 70 -2.50 1.19 7.18
N LEU A 71 -1.46 1.43 7.98
CA LEU A 71 -0.49 0.41 8.34
C LEU A 71 -1.06 -0.50 9.42
N GLU A 72 -1.72 0.07 10.43
CA GLU A 72 -2.27 -0.69 11.55
C GLU A 72 -3.54 -1.46 11.18
N LYS A 73 -4.49 -0.80 10.51
CA LYS A 73 -5.86 -1.31 10.30
C LYS A 73 -6.19 -1.59 8.84
N GLY A 74 -5.33 -1.13 7.92
CA GLY A 74 -5.65 -1.11 6.49
C GLY A 74 -6.66 -0.02 6.14
N VAL A 75 -6.98 0.07 4.85
CA VAL A 75 -8.06 0.93 4.33
C VAL A 75 -9.07 0.04 3.62
N PRO A 76 -10.37 0.07 3.99
CA PRO A 76 -11.39 -0.69 3.29
C PRO A 76 -11.46 -0.34 1.81
N ALA A 77 -11.67 -1.33 0.95
CA ALA A 77 -11.76 -1.09 -0.51
C ALA A 77 -12.87 -0.10 -0.89
N VAL A 78 -13.96 -0.04 -0.13
CA VAL A 78 -15.08 0.91 -0.31
C VAL A 78 -14.71 2.37 -0.02
N GLU A 79 -13.62 2.59 0.72
CA GLU A 79 -13.09 3.92 1.04
C GLU A 79 -11.97 4.37 0.10
N LYS A 80 -11.59 3.54 -0.87
CA LYS A 80 -10.49 3.83 -1.80
C LYS A 80 -10.76 5.14 -2.56
N GLY A 81 -9.76 6.04 -2.53
CA GLY A 81 -9.85 7.37 -3.14
C GLY A 81 -10.68 8.39 -2.33
N ARG A 82 -11.28 7.99 -1.21
CA ARG A 82 -12.04 8.85 -0.29
C ARG A 82 -11.28 9.05 1.01
N ASN A 83 -10.85 7.96 1.63
CA ASN A 83 -9.99 7.94 2.80
C ASN A 83 -8.69 7.19 2.47
N TRP A 84 -7.55 7.82 2.73
CA TRP A 84 -6.23 7.26 2.46
C TRP A 84 -5.60 6.60 3.71
N GLY A 85 -6.13 6.86 4.91
CA GLY A 85 -5.64 6.34 6.18
C GLY A 85 -4.24 6.83 6.54
N LEU A 86 -3.84 8.01 6.07
CA LEU A 86 -2.48 8.56 6.24
C LEU A 86 -2.29 9.24 7.60
N GLU A 87 -3.38 9.50 8.33
CA GLU A 87 -3.34 10.00 9.69
C GLU A 87 -2.68 9.00 10.65
N ILE A 88 -1.98 9.55 11.64
CA ILE A 88 -1.39 8.74 12.71
C ILE A 88 -2.51 8.10 13.53
N SER A 89 -2.41 6.80 13.79
CA SER A 89 -3.38 6.11 14.63
C SER A 89 -3.30 6.66 16.05
N LYS A 90 -4.43 7.07 16.59
CA LYS A 90 -4.53 7.49 17.99
C LYS A 90 -4.41 6.22 18.85
N GLN A 91 -3.39 6.20 19.72
CA GLN A 91 -3.23 5.19 20.77
C GLN A 91 -4.47 5.14 21.65
#